data_AF-A0A0S8HL57-F1
#
_entry.id   AF-A0A0S8HL57-F1
#
_cell.length_a   1.000
_cell.length_b   1.000
_cell.length_c   1.000
_cell.angle_alpha   90.00
_cell.angle_beta   90.00
_cell.angle_gamma   90.00
#
_symmetry.space_group_name_H-M   'P 1'
#
loop_
_entity.id
_entity.type
_entity.pdbx_description
1 polymer ?
#
loop_
_entity_poly.entity_id
_entity_poly.type
_entity_poly.pdbx_seq_one_letter_code
_entity_poly.pdbx_strand_id
1 'polypeptide(L)'
;MAGSGAIYNNVTFFLQEHTRKLSQLHEQASSGARVNRTSDAPSDAYQILRLRAQCQSMEIYSKNLNEVVRSLEMSHSVLQETATSTTKVQELLTQAISGTYGPEARITIAEEINSILEHILSLANTESLGRYLLGGTNTSAPPFEATRVNGLITAVEYQGNFDDLPVPVAPGVEYPGMLIGERVFWADNRQTPVFAGNTGAGPGTATSSVRGDFYLAVTHTQTNYPGGTGIAAGTGSADGDTVMGDHVLTVTVNGPTKTISLDGGPQVTFEGTEQNLLVSNSDGDIACVNVENWAGFEGDISITATGKLSVDDGATFTDLTSFTDNVAVADSRTGRVLYVNATGLCRTGTEPVSVPGTRDLFGTLVTIRDALRNVRNLPAEQQLEVLTGSLESLKEVSAVVRRNMTSLGGRLQAMDILKDNLESINSRATEQAAMLEDVDIVQIATALARTQTLYQMTLAVSSKLLTLSLLDFI
;
A
#
# COMPACT_ATOMS: atom_id res chain seq x y z
N MET A 1 66.56 -57.80 40.18
CA MET A 1 66.76 -56.79 39.11
C MET A 1 65.47 -56.12 38.60
N ALA A 2 64.25 -56.64 38.83
CA ALA A 2 63.01 -56.03 38.32
C ALA A 2 62.54 -54.74 39.06
N GLY A 3 63.04 -54.46 40.27
CA GLY A 3 62.57 -53.32 41.10
C GLY A 3 63.18 -51.95 40.79
N SER A 4 64.43 -51.88 40.34
CA SER A 4 65.13 -50.60 40.08
C SER A 4 64.61 -49.89 38.82
N GLY A 5 64.35 -50.65 37.74
CA GLY A 5 63.76 -50.12 36.51
C GLY A 5 62.33 -49.61 36.68
N ALA A 6 61.52 -50.28 37.53
CA ALA A 6 60.15 -49.84 37.84
C ALA A 6 60.13 -48.51 38.61
N ILE A 7 61.07 -48.30 39.55
CA ILE A 7 61.19 -47.05 40.31
C ILE A 7 61.65 -45.90 39.41
N TYR A 8 62.66 -46.12 38.56
CA TYR A 8 63.13 -45.12 37.60
C TYR A 8 62.03 -44.73 36.59
N ASN A 9 61.28 -45.70 36.06
CA ASN A 9 60.16 -45.46 35.17
C ASN A 9 59.03 -44.68 35.85
N ASN A 10 58.77 -44.92 37.13
CA ASN A 10 57.79 -44.14 37.90
C ASN A 10 58.25 -42.69 38.11
N VAL A 11 59.51 -42.46 38.48
CA VAL A 11 60.04 -41.10 38.68
C VAL A 11 60.05 -40.30 37.39
N THR A 12 60.45 -40.91 36.27
CA THR A 12 60.42 -40.26 34.95
C THR A 12 58.99 -39.99 34.49
N PHE A 13 58.04 -40.90 34.73
CA PHE A 13 56.62 -40.68 34.50
C PHE A 13 56.08 -39.46 35.29
N PHE A 14 56.37 -39.38 36.60
CA PHE A 14 55.92 -38.25 37.43
C PHE A 14 56.58 -36.93 37.03
N LEU A 15 57.86 -36.92 36.65
CA LEU A 15 58.53 -35.72 36.13
C LEU A 15 57.86 -35.23 34.84
N GLN A 16 57.63 -36.13 33.89
CA GLN A 16 56.93 -35.79 32.65
C GLN A 16 55.53 -35.25 32.92
N GLU A 17 54.80 -35.87 33.86
CA GLU A 17 53.45 -35.43 34.21
C GLU A 17 53.42 -34.06 34.89
N HIS A 18 54.37 -33.79 35.80
CA HIS A 18 54.51 -32.47 36.42
C HIS A 18 54.96 -31.39 35.43
N THR A 19 55.91 -31.69 34.53
CA THR A 19 56.33 -30.75 33.47
C THR A 19 55.18 -30.42 32.53
N ARG A 20 54.38 -31.43 32.14
CA ARG A 20 53.16 -31.24 31.34
C ARG A 20 52.16 -30.36 32.07
N LYS A 21 51.90 -30.64 33.36
CA LYS A 21 50.94 -29.88 34.16
C LYS A 21 51.40 -28.43 34.40
N LEU A 22 52.69 -28.20 34.63
CA LEU A 22 53.26 -26.85 34.73
C LEU A 22 53.11 -26.06 33.44
N SER A 23 53.41 -26.69 32.30
CA SER A 23 53.25 -26.04 30.99
C SER A 23 51.79 -25.63 30.74
N GLN A 24 50.83 -26.52 31.06
CA GLN A 24 49.41 -26.21 30.98
C GLN A 24 48.99 -25.07 31.92
N LEU A 25 49.43 -25.07 33.18
CA LEU A 25 49.08 -24.01 34.14
C LEU A 25 49.71 -22.67 33.75
N HIS A 26 50.92 -22.67 33.18
CA HIS A 26 51.52 -21.46 32.61
C HIS A 26 50.75 -20.96 31.39
N GLU A 27 50.32 -21.85 30.49
CA GLU A 27 49.49 -21.51 29.33
C GLU A 27 48.16 -20.91 29.78
N GLN A 28 47.44 -21.54 30.72
CA GLN A 28 46.20 -21.03 31.31
C GLN A 28 46.39 -19.70 32.04
N ALA A 29 47.49 -19.52 32.78
CA ALA A 29 47.80 -18.25 33.44
C ALA A 29 48.09 -17.11 32.44
N SER A 30 48.74 -17.43 31.31
CA SER A 30 49.09 -16.44 30.29
C SER A 30 47.91 -16.07 29.38
N SER A 31 47.04 -17.03 29.07
CA SER A 31 45.87 -16.85 28.19
C SER A 31 44.65 -16.33 28.93
N GLY A 32 44.57 -16.53 30.25
CA GLY A 32 43.36 -16.27 31.04
C GLY A 32 42.25 -17.29 30.83
N ALA A 33 42.43 -18.25 29.91
CA ALA A 33 41.44 -19.25 29.57
C ALA A 33 41.78 -20.62 30.18
N ARG A 34 40.82 -21.20 30.89
CA ARG A 34 40.76 -22.59 31.34
C ARG A 34 40.81 -23.58 30.17
N VAL A 35 40.11 -23.28 29.07
CA VAL A 35 40.01 -24.15 27.89
C VAL A 35 40.61 -23.45 26.67
N ASN A 36 41.88 -23.73 26.36
CA ASN A 36 42.54 -23.16 25.18
C ASN A 36 42.36 -24.01 23.93
N ARG A 37 42.27 -25.34 24.10
CA ARG A 37 42.17 -26.31 23.01
C ARG A 37 41.05 -27.30 23.29
N THR A 38 40.45 -27.84 22.23
CA THR A 38 39.43 -28.90 22.35
C THR A 38 39.96 -30.16 23.03
N SER A 39 41.27 -30.42 22.97
CA SER A 39 41.92 -31.52 23.69
C SER A 39 41.96 -31.34 25.21
N ASP A 40 41.86 -30.11 25.71
CA ASP A 40 42.04 -29.82 27.14
C ASP A 40 40.79 -30.21 27.95
N ALA A 41 39.60 -29.92 27.39
CA ALA A 41 38.31 -30.29 27.94
C ALA A 41 37.27 -30.46 26.82
N PRO A 42 37.16 -31.65 26.18
CA PRO A 42 36.31 -31.84 25.00
C PRO A 42 34.85 -31.43 25.22
N SER A 43 34.23 -31.81 26.36
CA SER A 43 32.84 -31.46 26.68
C SER A 43 32.62 -29.95 26.76
N ASP A 44 33.49 -29.26 27.49
CA ASP A 44 33.38 -27.83 27.77
C ASP A 44 33.67 -27.04 26.50
N ALA A 45 34.65 -27.48 25.71
CA ALA A 45 34.95 -26.92 24.40
C ALA A 45 33.75 -27.01 23.44
N TYR A 46 33.04 -28.15 23.39
CA TYR A 46 31.82 -28.27 22.57
C TYR A 46 30.72 -27.31 23.03
N GLN A 47 30.54 -27.13 24.34
CA GLN A 47 29.54 -26.20 24.87
C GLN A 47 29.90 -24.74 24.56
N ILE A 48 31.17 -24.35 24.77
CA ILE A 48 31.68 -23.02 24.44
C ILE A 48 31.48 -22.72 22.94
N LEU A 49 31.84 -23.65 22.05
CA LEU A 49 31.65 -23.48 20.61
C LEU A 49 30.18 -23.28 20.23
N ARG A 50 29.28 -24.05 20.84
CA ARG A 50 27.83 -23.90 20.62
C ARG A 50 27.33 -22.52 21.09
N LEU A 51 27.75 -22.08 22.27
CA LEU A 51 27.39 -20.77 22.83
C LEU A 51 27.92 -19.63 21.96
N ARG A 52 29.18 -19.72 21.49
CA ARG A 52 29.75 -18.75 20.55
C ARG A 52 29.00 -18.67 19.22
N ALA A 53 28.65 -19.82 18.65
CA ALA A 53 27.83 -19.88 17.43
C ALA A 53 26.44 -19.24 17.65
N GLN A 54 25.87 -19.43 18.83
CA GLN A 54 24.64 -18.76 19.25
C GLN A 54 24.84 -17.24 19.33
N CYS A 55 25.86 -16.74 20.05
CA CYS A 55 26.16 -15.31 20.13
C CYS A 55 26.34 -14.68 18.73
N GLN A 56 27.10 -15.32 17.85
CA GLN A 56 27.30 -14.84 16.47
C GLN A 56 25.98 -14.73 15.70
N SER A 57 25.09 -15.72 15.84
CA SER A 57 23.77 -15.68 15.20
C SER A 57 22.94 -14.50 15.73
N MET A 58 23.03 -14.24 17.03
CA MET A 58 22.31 -13.15 17.69
C MET A 58 22.83 -11.76 17.31
N GLU A 59 24.13 -11.61 17.09
CA GLU A 59 24.71 -10.39 16.53
C GLU A 59 24.18 -10.12 15.12
N ILE A 60 24.01 -11.15 14.29
CA ILE A 60 23.41 -11.01 12.94
C ILE A 60 21.96 -10.56 13.07
N TYR A 61 21.17 -11.21 13.93
CA TYR A 61 19.78 -10.84 14.17
C TYR A 61 19.63 -9.41 14.73
N SER A 62 20.50 -8.99 15.65
CA SER A 62 20.53 -7.62 16.18
C SER A 62 20.83 -6.60 15.09
N LYS A 63 21.78 -6.87 14.20
CA LYS A 63 22.07 -6.01 13.04
C LYS A 63 20.86 -5.89 12.11
N ASN A 64 20.23 -7.01 11.78
CA ASN A 64 19.04 -7.03 10.94
C ASN A 64 17.87 -6.27 11.59
N LEU A 65 17.66 -6.44 12.89
CA LEU A 65 16.64 -5.71 13.65
C LEU A 65 16.88 -4.21 13.65
N ASN A 66 18.12 -3.77 13.89
CA ASN A 66 18.42 -2.34 13.88
C ASN A 66 18.12 -1.71 12.50
N GLU A 67 18.37 -2.44 11.41
CA GLU A 67 18.03 -1.97 10.06
C GLU A 67 16.51 -1.92 9.85
N VAL A 68 15.79 -2.97 10.25
CA VAL A 68 14.32 -3.01 10.17
C VAL A 68 13.70 -1.90 11.01
N VAL A 69 14.09 -1.75 12.28
CA VAL A 69 13.60 -0.70 13.18
C VAL A 69 13.84 0.67 12.57
N ARG A 70 15.06 0.97 12.09
CA ARG A 70 15.36 2.25 11.46
C ARG A 70 14.45 2.55 10.25
N SER A 71 14.21 1.56 9.40
CA SER A 71 13.31 1.70 8.25
C SER A 71 11.85 1.92 8.67
N LEU A 72 11.37 1.17 9.68
CA LEU A 72 10.03 1.30 10.22
C LEU A 72 9.83 2.63 10.96
N GLU A 73 10.82 3.14 11.68
CA GLU A 73 10.79 4.46 12.33
C GLU A 73 10.67 5.56 11.28
N MET A 74 11.48 5.52 10.24
CA MET A 74 11.42 6.52 9.16
C MET A 74 10.09 6.46 8.41
N SER A 75 9.60 5.24 8.13
CA SER A 75 8.27 5.03 7.57
C SER A 75 7.18 5.58 8.49
N HIS A 76 7.29 5.38 9.80
CA HIS A 76 6.33 5.91 10.78
C HIS A 76 6.33 7.43 10.80
N SER A 77 7.49 8.08 10.77
CA SER A 77 7.59 9.54 10.64
C SER A 77 6.93 10.05 9.36
N VAL A 78 7.11 9.37 8.23
CA VAL A 78 6.44 9.69 6.96
C VAL A 78 4.92 9.62 7.10
N LEU A 79 4.39 8.55 7.72
CA LEU A 79 2.93 8.42 7.92
C LEU A 79 2.37 9.45 8.90
N GLN A 80 3.14 9.78 9.94
CA GLN A 80 2.76 10.80 10.92
C GLN A 80 2.70 12.20 10.30
N GLU A 81 3.69 12.56 9.48
CA GLU A 81 3.69 13.85 8.77
C GLU A 81 2.56 13.91 7.73
N THR A 82 2.29 12.79 7.05
CA THR A 82 1.14 12.70 6.13
C THR A 82 -0.20 12.82 6.87
N ALA A 83 -0.34 12.19 8.04
CA ALA A 83 -1.55 12.32 8.87
C ALA A 83 -1.77 13.77 9.35
N THR A 84 -0.70 14.46 9.72
CA THR A 84 -0.75 15.89 10.08
C THR A 84 -1.16 16.74 8.88
N SER A 85 -0.55 16.49 7.72
CA SER A 85 -0.86 17.19 6.47
C SER A 85 -2.31 16.99 6.02
N THR A 86 -2.85 15.77 6.11
CA THR A 86 -4.26 15.50 5.78
C THR A 86 -5.23 16.14 6.75
N THR A 87 -4.88 16.23 8.04
CA THR A 87 -5.66 16.99 9.04
C THR A 87 -5.72 18.47 8.68
N LYS A 88 -4.60 19.05 8.25
CA LYS A 88 -4.55 20.44 7.79
C LYS A 88 -5.43 20.67 6.55
N VAL A 89 -5.42 19.75 5.59
CA VAL A 89 -6.33 19.82 4.42
C VAL A 89 -7.79 19.74 4.86
N GLN A 90 -8.12 18.90 5.84
CA GLN A 90 -9.48 18.78 6.37
C GLN A 90 -9.94 20.11 7.00
N GLU A 91 -9.09 20.79 7.76
CA GLU A 91 -9.37 22.12 8.32
C GLU A 91 -9.62 23.16 7.23
N LEU A 92 -8.73 23.22 6.23
CA LEU A 92 -8.82 24.14 5.09
C LEU A 92 -10.09 23.92 4.27
N LEU A 93 -10.42 22.66 3.98
CA LEU A 93 -11.63 22.31 3.25
C LEU A 93 -12.90 22.63 4.05
N THR A 94 -12.90 22.37 5.36
CA THR A 94 -14.03 22.73 6.23
C THR A 94 -14.26 24.24 6.25
N GLN A 95 -13.17 25.03 6.29
CA GLN A 95 -13.24 26.48 6.17
C GLN A 95 -13.82 26.89 4.81
N ALA A 96 -13.38 26.28 3.70
CA ALA A 96 -13.93 26.57 2.39
C ALA A 96 -15.43 26.22 2.27
N ILE A 97 -15.90 25.16 2.94
CA ILE A 97 -17.30 24.72 2.89
C ILE A 97 -18.23 25.64 3.69
N SER A 98 -17.77 26.31 4.76
CA SER A 98 -18.64 27.09 5.65
C SER A 98 -19.32 28.33 5.02
N GLY A 99 -19.13 28.58 3.72
CA GLY A 99 -19.91 29.56 2.94
C GLY A 99 -19.50 31.02 3.13
N THR A 100 -18.67 31.34 4.13
CA THR A 100 -18.16 32.69 4.42
C THR A 100 -17.04 33.16 3.48
N TYR A 101 -16.49 32.26 2.66
CA TYR A 101 -15.35 32.55 1.78
C TYR A 101 -15.79 32.76 0.33
N GLY A 102 -15.41 33.90 -0.23
CA GLY A 102 -15.60 34.21 -1.65
C GLY A 102 -14.71 33.38 -2.58
N PRO A 103 -14.92 33.46 -3.91
CA PRO A 103 -14.17 32.68 -4.90
C PRO A 103 -12.64 32.85 -4.79
N GLU A 104 -12.16 34.07 -4.56
CA GLU A 104 -10.72 34.35 -4.43
C GLU A 104 -10.08 33.59 -3.25
N ALA A 105 -10.76 33.53 -2.11
CA ALA A 105 -10.23 32.83 -0.95
C ALA A 105 -10.21 31.31 -1.15
N ARG A 106 -11.16 30.75 -1.90
CA ARG A 106 -11.13 29.31 -2.28
C ARG A 106 -9.93 29.00 -3.18
N ILE A 107 -9.55 29.91 -4.07
CA ILE A 107 -8.35 29.77 -4.90
C ILE A 107 -7.09 29.74 -4.03
N THR A 108 -6.97 30.65 -3.05
CA THR A 108 -5.83 30.63 -2.10
C THR A 108 -5.77 29.32 -1.31
N ILE A 109 -6.92 28.82 -0.84
CA ILE A 109 -6.96 27.52 -0.15
C ILE A 109 -6.52 26.39 -1.10
N ALA A 110 -6.92 26.44 -2.37
CA ALA A 110 -6.49 25.45 -3.36
C ALA A 110 -4.96 25.47 -3.57
N GLU A 111 -4.32 26.64 -3.54
CA GLU A 111 -2.85 26.76 -3.62
C GLU A 111 -2.14 26.17 -2.39
N GLU A 112 -2.71 26.36 -1.20
CA GLU A 112 -2.19 25.75 0.03
C GLU A 112 -2.34 24.22 -0.03
N ILE A 113 -3.50 23.71 -0.46
CA ILE A 113 -3.73 22.27 -0.65
C ILE A 113 -2.81 21.70 -1.73
N ASN A 114 -2.53 22.45 -2.80
CA ASN A 114 -1.55 22.04 -3.81
C ASN A 114 -0.15 21.91 -3.20
N SER A 115 0.26 22.85 -2.34
CA SER A 115 1.55 22.78 -1.65
C SER A 115 1.63 21.58 -0.71
N ILE A 116 0.54 21.25 -0.02
CA ILE A 116 0.44 20.05 0.82
C ILE A 116 0.49 18.77 -0.02
N LEU A 117 -0.18 18.74 -1.18
CA LEU A 117 -0.11 17.62 -2.12
C LEU A 117 1.32 17.34 -2.59
N GLU A 118 2.06 18.38 -2.97
CA GLU A 118 3.49 18.27 -3.34
C GLU A 118 4.33 17.76 -2.17
N HIS A 119 4.06 18.24 -0.96
CA HIS A 119 4.76 17.80 0.24
C HIS A 119 4.50 16.30 0.52
N ILE A 120 3.25 15.86 0.48
CA ILE A 120 2.89 14.45 0.68
C ILE A 120 3.52 13.56 -0.40
N LEU A 121 3.58 14.01 -1.66
CA LEU A 121 4.26 13.25 -2.73
C LEU A 121 5.76 13.11 -2.44
N SER A 122 6.41 14.16 -1.94
CA SER A 122 7.80 14.11 -1.51
C SER A 122 8.01 13.11 -0.36
N LEU A 123 7.13 13.15 0.66
CA LEU A 123 7.15 12.19 1.76
C LEU A 123 6.96 10.75 1.27
N ALA A 124 6.03 10.53 0.34
CA ALA A 124 5.75 9.21 -0.22
C ALA A 124 6.94 8.62 -1.01
N ASN A 125 7.80 9.49 -1.55
CA ASN A 125 9.05 9.15 -2.22
C ASN A 125 10.28 9.31 -1.32
N THR A 126 10.13 9.21 0.02
CA THR A 126 11.27 9.28 0.95
C THR A 126 12.23 8.11 0.72
N GLU A 127 13.52 8.44 0.69
CA GLU A 127 14.63 7.51 0.47
C GLU A 127 15.50 7.40 1.74
N SER A 128 15.94 6.18 2.05
CA SER A 128 16.94 5.87 3.08
C SER A 128 18.02 4.98 2.51
N LEU A 129 19.29 5.40 2.60
CA LEU A 129 20.45 4.62 2.17
C LEU A 129 20.38 4.09 0.72
N GLY A 130 19.87 4.86 -0.24
CA GLY A 130 19.73 4.38 -1.63
C GLY A 130 18.44 3.62 -1.91
N ARG A 131 17.52 3.52 -0.93
CA ARG A 131 16.31 2.69 -1.01
C ARG A 131 15.05 3.46 -0.65
N TYR A 132 14.04 3.38 -1.50
CA TYR A 132 12.73 3.95 -1.23
C TYR A 132 11.94 3.10 -0.23
N LEU A 133 11.39 3.76 0.81
CA LEU A 133 10.74 3.09 1.93
C LEU A 133 9.38 2.45 1.58
N LEU A 134 8.69 3.02 0.59
CA LEU A 134 7.31 2.67 0.23
C LEU A 134 7.21 1.91 -1.10
N GLY A 135 8.33 1.39 -1.61
CA GLY A 135 8.41 0.69 -2.92
C GLY A 135 8.19 -0.82 -2.89
N GLY A 136 7.92 -1.41 -1.72
CA GLY A 136 7.93 -2.88 -1.56
C GLY A 136 9.35 -3.42 -1.75
N THR A 137 9.53 -4.39 -2.65
CA THR A 137 10.87 -4.89 -3.04
C THR A 137 11.50 -4.06 -4.17
N ASN A 138 10.74 -3.22 -4.88
CA ASN A 138 11.28 -2.28 -5.87
C ASN A 138 11.83 -1.02 -5.19
N THR A 139 13.01 -1.14 -4.58
CA THR A 139 13.58 -0.06 -3.76
C THR A 139 14.46 0.92 -4.55
N SER A 140 14.72 0.66 -5.83
CA SER A 140 15.71 1.43 -6.62
C SER A 140 15.09 2.51 -7.51
N ALA A 141 13.76 2.60 -7.56
CA ALA A 141 13.03 3.60 -8.31
C ALA A 141 11.98 4.29 -7.41
N PRO A 142 11.64 5.56 -7.68
CA PRO A 142 10.60 6.26 -6.94
C PRO A 142 9.28 5.48 -6.96
N PRO A 143 8.66 5.20 -5.80
CA PRO A 143 7.43 4.43 -5.73
C PRO A 143 6.20 5.18 -6.26
N PHE A 144 6.21 6.51 -6.29
CA PHE A 144 5.09 7.33 -6.73
C PHE A 144 5.52 8.24 -7.88
N GLU A 145 4.92 8.04 -9.05
CA GLU A 145 5.15 8.86 -10.23
C GLU A 145 3.95 9.79 -10.45
N ALA A 146 4.23 11.09 -10.61
CA ALA A 146 3.19 12.09 -10.80
C ALA A 146 3.08 12.52 -12.26
N THR A 147 1.86 12.46 -12.80
CA THR A 147 1.52 13.10 -14.07
C THR A 147 1.16 14.56 -13.82
N ARG A 148 1.69 15.46 -14.66
CA ARG A 148 1.52 16.90 -14.51
C ARG A 148 0.96 17.55 -15.77
N VAL A 149 0.03 18.47 -15.59
CA VAL A 149 -0.49 19.35 -16.64
C VAL A 149 -0.38 20.79 -16.14
N ASN A 150 0.23 21.68 -16.93
CA ASN A 150 0.49 23.08 -16.55
C ASN A 150 1.21 23.23 -15.19
N GLY A 151 2.12 22.31 -14.88
CA GLY A 151 2.90 22.31 -13.64
C GLY A 151 2.19 21.69 -12.42
N LEU A 152 0.91 21.38 -12.51
CA LEU A 152 0.10 20.84 -11.42
C LEU A 152 -0.02 19.32 -11.53
N ILE A 153 0.05 18.62 -10.41
CA ILE A 153 -0.20 17.17 -10.34
C ILE A 153 -1.67 16.91 -10.70
N THR A 154 -1.91 16.05 -11.69
CA THR A 154 -3.26 15.61 -12.09
C THR A 154 -3.53 14.16 -11.74
N ALA A 155 -2.49 13.33 -11.67
CA ALA A 155 -2.59 11.95 -11.24
C ALA A 155 -1.28 11.52 -10.58
N VAL A 156 -1.34 10.53 -9.69
CA VAL A 156 -0.18 9.87 -9.10
C VAL A 156 -0.37 8.36 -9.20
N GLU A 157 0.63 7.68 -9.75
CA GLU A 157 0.61 6.24 -9.97
C GLU A 157 1.67 5.55 -9.10
N TYR A 158 1.32 4.37 -8.58
CA TYR A 158 2.25 3.52 -7.86
C TYR A 158 3.10 2.71 -8.83
N GLN A 159 4.43 2.89 -8.77
CA GLN A 159 5.43 2.16 -9.56
C GLN A 159 6.19 1.12 -8.72
N GLY A 160 5.84 0.96 -7.45
CA GLY A 160 6.37 -0.11 -6.61
C GLY A 160 5.71 -1.46 -6.91
N ASN A 161 6.01 -2.46 -6.09
CA ASN A 161 5.37 -3.77 -6.18
C ASN A 161 4.72 -4.20 -4.86
N PHE A 162 3.99 -5.30 -4.92
CA PHE A 162 3.20 -5.83 -3.80
C PHE A 162 3.91 -6.96 -3.05
N ASP A 163 5.21 -7.11 -3.29
CA ASP A 163 6.02 -8.15 -2.68
C ASP A 163 6.68 -7.61 -1.42
N ASP A 164 6.53 -8.35 -0.32
CA ASP A 164 7.22 -8.06 0.93
C ASP A 164 8.69 -8.50 0.84
N LEU A 165 9.60 -7.73 1.42
CA LEU A 165 11.01 -8.11 1.59
C LEU A 165 11.25 -8.59 3.05
N PRO A 166 11.04 -9.89 3.36
CA PRO A 166 11.24 -10.39 4.71
C PRO A 166 12.71 -10.38 5.09
N VAL A 167 13.01 -9.85 6.27
CA VAL A 167 14.34 -9.86 6.87
C VAL A 167 14.30 -10.76 8.11
N PRO A 168 15.20 -11.76 8.25
CA PRO A 168 15.25 -12.62 9.42
C PRO A 168 15.76 -11.82 10.62
N VAL A 169 14.90 -11.69 11.64
CA VAL A 169 15.16 -10.87 12.84
C VAL A 169 15.33 -11.69 14.10
N ALA A 170 14.94 -12.96 14.09
CA ALA A 170 15.19 -13.93 15.14
C ALA A 170 15.03 -15.36 14.58
N PRO A 171 15.40 -16.42 15.32
CA PRO A 171 15.23 -17.79 14.85
C PRO A 171 13.78 -18.09 14.48
N GLY A 172 13.52 -18.36 13.20
CA GLY A 172 12.17 -18.65 12.68
C GLY A 172 11.22 -17.46 12.62
N VAL A 173 11.72 -16.24 12.79
CA VAL A 173 10.92 -15.00 12.75
C VAL A 173 11.51 -14.05 11.71
N GLU A 174 10.68 -13.70 10.75
CA GLU A 174 11.01 -12.77 9.67
C GLU A 174 10.03 -11.59 9.68
N TYR A 175 10.51 -10.40 9.38
CA TYR A 175 9.69 -9.19 9.32
C TYR A 175 9.95 -8.40 8.03
N PRO A 176 8.92 -7.86 7.38
CA PRO A 176 9.10 -6.96 6.25
C PRO A 176 9.69 -5.64 6.74
N GLY A 177 10.86 -5.28 6.20
CA GLY A 177 11.53 -4.01 6.53
C GLY A 177 11.05 -2.82 5.70
N MET A 178 10.31 -3.06 4.62
CA MET A 178 9.79 -2.06 3.68
C MET A 178 8.26 -2.07 3.69
N LEU A 179 7.64 -0.95 3.33
CA LEU A 179 6.18 -0.87 3.17
C LEU A 179 5.79 -0.88 1.68
N ILE A 180 4.59 -1.37 1.42
CA ILE A 180 3.93 -1.25 0.12
C ILE A 180 3.12 0.04 0.15
N GLY A 181 3.59 1.06 -0.56
CA GLY A 181 2.97 2.38 -0.63
C GLY A 181 1.49 2.33 -1.01
N GLU A 182 1.08 1.36 -1.84
CA GLU A 182 -0.33 1.18 -2.18
C GLU A 182 -1.23 0.97 -0.96
N ARG A 183 -0.81 0.08 -0.06
CA ARG A 183 -1.58 -0.28 1.13
C ARG A 183 -1.64 0.84 2.17
N VAL A 184 -0.77 1.85 2.02
CA VAL A 184 -0.63 2.97 2.94
C VAL A 184 -1.55 4.13 2.54
N PHE A 185 -1.60 4.48 1.25
CA PHE A 185 -2.31 5.68 0.77
C PHE A 185 -3.61 5.40 0.01
N TRP A 186 -3.93 4.13 -0.27
CA TRP A 186 -5.19 3.74 -0.90
C TRP A 186 -6.10 2.99 0.07
N ALA A 187 -7.39 3.32 0.02
CA ALA A 187 -8.43 2.45 0.56
C ALA A 187 -8.57 1.20 -0.33
N ASP A 188 -8.63 0.04 0.29
CA ASP A 188 -8.80 -1.25 -0.39
C ASP A 188 -9.97 -2.03 0.21
N ASN A 189 -11.14 -1.40 0.21
CA ASN A 189 -12.41 -1.99 0.63
C ASN A 189 -13.49 -1.74 -0.44
N ARG A 190 -13.17 -2.03 -1.70
CA ARG A 190 -14.01 -1.76 -2.86
C ARG A 190 -15.45 -2.22 -2.62
N GLN A 191 -16.39 -1.30 -2.79
CA GLN A 191 -17.81 -1.57 -2.79
C GLN A 191 -18.39 -1.43 -4.21
N THR A 192 -19.64 -1.86 -4.38
CA THR A 192 -20.37 -1.69 -5.64
C THR A 192 -20.43 -0.20 -6.00
N PRO A 193 -20.17 0.18 -7.27
CA PRO A 193 -20.32 1.56 -7.70
C PRO A 193 -21.74 2.10 -7.45
N VAL A 194 -21.81 3.33 -6.98
CA VAL A 194 -23.04 4.06 -6.70
C VAL A 194 -23.21 5.16 -7.74
N PHE A 195 -24.40 5.21 -8.33
CA PHE A 195 -24.84 6.18 -9.33
C PHE A 195 -25.86 7.09 -8.65
N ALA A 196 -25.60 8.40 -8.61
CA ALA A 196 -26.36 9.36 -7.79
C ALA A 196 -27.18 10.36 -8.61
N GLY A 197 -27.10 10.31 -9.93
CA GLY A 197 -27.82 11.14 -10.86
C GLY A 197 -29.10 10.50 -11.37
N ASN A 198 -29.68 11.15 -12.39
CA ASN A 198 -31.01 10.83 -12.91
C ASN A 198 -30.97 10.27 -14.33
N THR A 199 -29.80 9.86 -14.83
CA THR A 199 -29.71 9.29 -16.18
C THR A 199 -30.37 7.92 -16.29
N GLY A 200 -30.52 7.24 -15.15
CA GLY A 200 -31.02 5.85 -15.06
C GLY A 200 -29.91 4.80 -15.17
N ALA A 201 -28.65 5.22 -15.27
CA ALA A 201 -27.50 4.33 -15.20
C ALA A 201 -27.41 3.65 -13.83
N GLY A 202 -27.02 2.38 -13.81
CA GLY A 202 -26.79 1.63 -12.58
C GLY A 202 -25.49 0.80 -12.63
N PRO A 203 -25.14 0.11 -11.53
CA PRO A 203 -23.98 -0.78 -11.52
C PRO A 203 -24.21 -1.99 -12.43
N GLY A 204 -23.24 -2.28 -13.29
CA GLY A 204 -23.25 -3.47 -14.13
C GLY A 204 -23.04 -4.76 -13.33
N THR A 205 -23.31 -5.90 -13.98
CA THR A 205 -23.21 -7.23 -13.33
C THR A 205 -21.76 -7.68 -13.09
N ALA A 206 -20.79 -7.17 -13.84
CA ALA A 206 -19.37 -7.45 -13.66
C ALA A 206 -18.68 -6.47 -12.69
N THR A 207 -17.57 -6.92 -12.10
CA THR A 207 -16.79 -6.11 -11.15
C THR A 207 -16.02 -5.01 -11.88
N SER A 208 -16.43 -3.76 -11.65
CA SER A 208 -15.71 -2.57 -12.13
C SER A 208 -14.31 -2.47 -11.52
N SER A 209 -13.34 -1.97 -12.28
CA SER A 209 -11.95 -1.73 -11.83
C SER A 209 -11.62 -0.25 -11.64
N VAL A 210 -12.47 0.66 -12.12
CA VAL A 210 -12.42 2.11 -11.80
C VAL A 210 -12.42 2.38 -10.30
N ARG A 211 -11.86 3.51 -9.88
CA ARG A 211 -11.70 3.86 -8.47
C ARG A 211 -12.08 5.32 -8.23
N GLY A 212 -12.47 5.63 -7.00
CA GLY A 212 -12.76 7.00 -6.57
C GLY A 212 -14.10 7.54 -7.08
N ASP A 213 -14.18 8.86 -7.14
CA ASP A 213 -15.36 9.61 -7.56
C ASP A 213 -15.09 10.24 -8.94
N PHE A 214 -15.99 10.05 -9.91
CA PHE A 214 -15.86 10.56 -11.26
C PHE A 214 -17.25 10.71 -11.92
N TYR A 215 -17.30 11.20 -13.16
CA TYR A 215 -18.55 11.38 -13.89
C TYR A 215 -18.62 10.42 -15.07
N LEU A 216 -19.78 9.81 -15.26
CA LEU A 216 -20.16 9.10 -16.47
C LEU A 216 -20.93 10.09 -17.36
N ALA A 217 -20.38 10.41 -18.52
CA ALA A 217 -21.10 11.18 -19.53
C ALA A 217 -21.98 10.24 -20.36
N VAL A 218 -23.29 10.54 -20.42
CA VAL A 218 -24.28 9.87 -21.26
C VAL A 218 -24.68 10.86 -22.36
N THR A 219 -24.40 10.50 -23.61
CA THR A 219 -24.63 11.37 -24.78
C THR A 219 -25.50 10.66 -25.79
N HIS A 220 -26.36 11.41 -26.48
CA HIS A 220 -27.19 10.89 -27.56
C HIS A 220 -26.37 10.75 -28.85
N THR A 221 -26.82 9.90 -29.76
CA THR A 221 -26.23 9.76 -31.11
C THR A 221 -27.31 9.70 -32.18
N GLN A 222 -28.32 8.85 -31.98
CA GLN A 222 -29.37 8.67 -32.97
C GLN A 222 -30.64 8.12 -32.35
N THR A 223 -31.78 8.71 -32.73
CA THR A 223 -33.11 8.14 -32.48
C THR A 223 -33.57 7.35 -33.71
N ASN A 224 -33.84 6.07 -33.51
CA ASN A 224 -34.31 5.15 -34.54
C ASN A 224 -35.84 5.08 -34.55
N TYR A 225 -36.41 5.21 -35.75
CA TYR A 225 -37.85 5.18 -35.99
C TYR A 225 -38.23 3.98 -36.84
N PRO A 226 -39.37 3.33 -36.60
CA PRO A 226 -39.85 2.23 -37.42
C PRO A 226 -40.31 2.76 -38.78
N GLY A 227 -40.02 2.00 -39.84
CA GLY A 227 -40.46 2.35 -41.19
C GLY A 227 -41.99 2.29 -41.36
N GLY A 228 -42.52 3.06 -42.32
CA GLY A 228 -43.93 3.02 -42.70
C GLY A 228 -44.85 4.00 -41.98
N THR A 229 -44.37 4.72 -40.97
CA THR A 229 -45.14 5.78 -40.27
C THR A 229 -45.06 7.15 -40.95
N GLY A 230 -44.02 7.37 -41.76
CA GLY A 230 -43.70 8.68 -42.33
C GLY A 230 -43.08 9.66 -41.33
N ILE A 231 -42.85 9.22 -40.09
CA ILE A 231 -42.18 9.97 -39.03
C ILE A 231 -40.74 9.49 -38.92
N ALA A 232 -39.81 10.44 -38.80
CA ALA A 232 -38.38 10.17 -38.72
C ALA A 232 -37.72 11.09 -37.68
N ALA A 233 -36.41 10.90 -37.47
CA ALA A 233 -35.61 11.79 -36.64
C ALA A 233 -35.59 13.21 -37.22
N GLY A 234 -35.78 14.19 -36.36
CA GLY A 234 -35.68 15.62 -36.69
C GLY A 234 -34.26 16.00 -37.10
N THR A 235 -34.11 17.08 -37.86
CA THR A 235 -32.78 17.56 -38.30
C THR A 235 -31.84 17.92 -37.14
N GLY A 236 -32.38 18.21 -35.96
CA GLY A 236 -31.64 18.49 -34.73
C GLY A 236 -31.51 17.30 -33.78
N SER A 237 -31.99 16.10 -34.14
CA SER A 237 -32.04 14.95 -33.23
C SER A 237 -30.67 14.56 -32.67
N ALA A 238 -29.61 14.57 -33.47
CA ALA A 238 -28.28 14.14 -33.03
C ALA A 238 -27.78 14.89 -31.78
N ASP A 239 -27.94 16.21 -31.75
CA ASP A 239 -27.44 17.08 -30.67
C ASP A 239 -28.53 17.58 -29.72
N GLY A 240 -29.80 17.50 -30.13
CA GLY A 240 -30.95 18.08 -29.43
C GLY A 240 -31.81 17.08 -28.67
N ASP A 241 -31.70 15.78 -28.96
CA ASP A 241 -32.44 14.76 -28.23
C ASP A 241 -31.80 14.54 -26.86
N THR A 242 -32.62 14.53 -25.82
CA THR A 242 -32.18 14.23 -24.46
C THR A 242 -32.69 12.89 -23.96
N VAL A 243 -33.57 12.23 -24.71
CA VAL A 243 -34.06 10.87 -24.45
C VAL A 243 -33.01 9.79 -24.73
N MET A 244 -33.09 8.67 -24.02
CA MET A 244 -32.23 7.49 -24.21
C MET A 244 -33.02 6.21 -23.98
N GLY A 245 -32.75 5.16 -24.75
CA GLY A 245 -33.44 3.88 -24.61
C GLY A 245 -34.73 3.83 -25.41
N ASP A 246 -35.65 2.97 -24.99
CA ASP A 246 -36.93 2.76 -25.69
C ASP A 246 -37.98 3.74 -25.19
N HIS A 247 -38.63 4.44 -26.12
CA HIS A 247 -39.69 5.41 -25.85
C HIS A 247 -40.88 5.20 -26.80
N VAL A 248 -42.03 5.77 -26.46
CA VAL A 248 -43.24 5.70 -27.27
C VAL A 248 -43.70 7.10 -27.68
N LEU A 249 -43.78 7.32 -28.98
CA LEU A 249 -44.50 8.47 -29.54
C LEU A 249 -45.94 8.05 -29.85
N THR A 250 -46.90 8.81 -29.36
CA THR A 250 -48.33 8.59 -29.66
C THR A 250 -48.82 9.71 -30.56
N VAL A 251 -49.30 9.34 -31.75
CA VAL A 251 -49.95 10.28 -32.69
C VAL A 251 -51.46 10.11 -32.57
N THR A 252 -52.18 11.20 -32.32
CA THR A 252 -53.64 11.22 -32.25
C THR A 252 -54.20 12.17 -33.30
N VAL A 253 -55.26 11.76 -34.00
CA VAL A 253 -55.93 12.58 -35.01
C VAL A 253 -57.39 12.80 -34.59
N ASN A 254 -57.73 14.03 -34.20
CA ASN A 254 -59.09 14.39 -33.80
C ASN A 254 -59.66 15.47 -34.75
N GLY A 255 -60.26 15.01 -35.84
CA GLY A 255 -60.77 15.89 -36.90
C GLY A 255 -59.62 16.62 -37.62
N PRO A 256 -59.58 17.97 -37.64
CA PRO A 256 -58.48 18.72 -38.26
C PRO A 256 -57.23 18.79 -37.38
N THR A 257 -57.34 18.52 -36.08
CA THR A 257 -56.23 18.65 -35.13
C THR A 257 -55.42 17.37 -35.08
N LYS A 258 -54.11 17.49 -35.31
CA LYS A 258 -53.13 16.39 -35.22
C LYS A 258 -52.21 16.68 -34.05
N THR A 259 -52.07 15.74 -33.14
CA THR A 259 -51.16 15.88 -32.00
C THR A 259 -50.20 14.71 -31.91
N ILE A 260 -49.01 14.99 -31.37
CA ILE A 260 -48.00 14.00 -31.02
C ILE A 260 -47.57 14.22 -29.57
N SER A 261 -47.36 13.14 -28.83
CA SER A 261 -46.83 13.17 -27.46
C SER A 261 -45.76 12.11 -27.28
N LEU A 262 -44.79 12.38 -26.41
CA LEU A 262 -43.73 11.46 -26.02
C LEU A 262 -44.03 10.88 -24.63
N ASP A 263 -44.07 9.55 -24.52
CA ASP A 263 -44.33 8.78 -23.29
C ASP A 263 -45.57 9.23 -22.51
N GLY A 264 -46.63 9.62 -23.21
CA GLY A 264 -47.85 10.14 -22.60
C GLY A 264 -47.72 11.54 -21.97
N GLY A 265 -46.65 12.27 -22.31
CA GLY A 265 -46.40 13.66 -21.92
C GLY A 265 -47.30 14.68 -22.65
N PRO A 266 -46.95 15.97 -22.59
CA PRO A 266 -47.71 17.04 -23.24
C PRO A 266 -47.93 16.79 -24.73
N GLN A 267 -49.16 17.04 -25.18
CA GLN A 267 -49.51 16.95 -26.61
C GLN A 267 -49.02 18.19 -27.37
N VAL A 268 -48.27 17.96 -28.44
CA VAL A 268 -47.77 18.98 -29.37
C VAL A 268 -48.55 18.88 -30.68
N THR A 269 -49.14 19.99 -31.11
CA THR A 269 -49.86 20.06 -32.39
C THR A 269 -48.87 20.23 -33.54
N PHE A 270 -49.13 19.57 -34.68
CA PHE A 270 -48.30 19.69 -35.89
C PHE A 270 -49.13 19.74 -37.17
N GLU A 271 -48.60 20.38 -38.21
CA GLU A 271 -49.27 20.54 -39.50
C GLU A 271 -48.83 19.49 -40.54
N GLY A 272 -47.64 18.89 -40.36
CA GLY A 272 -47.06 17.88 -41.26
C GLY A 272 -46.05 18.48 -42.24
N THR A 273 -45.42 19.60 -41.87
CA THR A 273 -44.36 20.27 -42.64
C THR A 273 -43.08 20.45 -41.84
N GLU A 274 -43.13 20.16 -40.54
CA GLU A 274 -42.08 20.40 -39.59
C GLU A 274 -40.98 19.33 -39.71
N GLN A 275 -39.76 19.77 -40.01
CA GLN A 275 -38.59 18.89 -40.10
C GLN A 275 -37.89 18.67 -38.75
N ASN A 276 -38.26 19.45 -37.73
CA ASN A 276 -37.64 19.40 -36.40
C ASN A 276 -38.59 19.88 -35.29
N LEU A 277 -39.69 19.16 -35.11
CA LEU A 277 -40.65 19.39 -34.04
C LEU A 277 -40.08 18.89 -32.71
N LEU A 278 -40.03 19.74 -31.68
CA LEU A 278 -39.60 19.33 -30.34
C LEU A 278 -40.80 18.75 -29.59
N VAL A 279 -40.72 17.48 -29.21
CA VAL A 279 -41.75 16.79 -28.42
C VAL A 279 -41.14 16.40 -27.08
N SER A 280 -41.75 16.83 -25.98
CA SER A 280 -41.24 16.56 -24.64
C SER A 280 -42.09 15.54 -23.87
N ASN A 281 -41.47 14.73 -23.02
CA ASN A 281 -42.18 13.88 -22.06
C ASN A 281 -42.58 14.68 -20.79
N SER A 282 -43.19 14.01 -19.81
CA SER A 282 -43.57 14.63 -18.53
C SER A 282 -42.37 15.09 -17.68
N ASP A 283 -41.21 14.47 -17.89
CA ASP A 283 -39.99 14.73 -17.14
C ASP A 283 -39.08 15.77 -17.82
N GLY A 284 -39.56 16.37 -18.91
CA GLY A 284 -38.90 17.42 -19.67
C GLY A 284 -37.87 16.94 -20.69
N ASP A 285 -37.72 15.63 -20.90
CA ASP A 285 -36.83 15.10 -21.94
C ASP A 285 -37.43 15.33 -23.33
N ILE A 286 -36.57 15.59 -24.30
CA ILE A 286 -36.94 16.05 -25.63
C ILE A 286 -36.54 15.01 -26.67
N ALA A 287 -37.46 14.74 -27.60
CA ALA A 287 -37.18 14.11 -28.88
C ALA A 287 -37.51 15.10 -30.02
N CYS A 288 -36.55 15.29 -30.92
CA CYS A 288 -36.69 16.09 -32.13
C CYS A 288 -37.24 15.19 -33.25
N VAL A 289 -38.42 15.52 -33.76
CA VAL A 289 -39.18 14.67 -34.69
C VAL A 289 -39.36 15.37 -36.03
N ASN A 290 -39.17 14.64 -37.14
CA ASN A 290 -39.53 15.07 -38.48
C ASN A 290 -40.88 14.47 -38.87
N VAL A 291 -41.86 15.33 -39.17
CA VAL A 291 -43.23 14.98 -39.58
C VAL A 291 -43.56 15.45 -41.00
N GLU A 292 -42.60 15.97 -41.76
CA GLU A 292 -42.79 16.48 -43.13
C GLU A 292 -43.36 15.43 -44.10
N ASN A 293 -42.99 14.17 -43.90
CA ASN A 293 -43.42 13.05 -44.73
C ASN A 293 -44.49 12.17 -44.05
N TRP A 294 -45.19 12.70 -43.05
CA TRP A 294 -46.18 11.94 -42.31
C TRP A 294 -47.29 11.40 -43.22
N ALA A 295 -47.51 10.09 -43.19
CA ALA A 295 -48.37 9.37 -44.12
C ALA A 295 -49.78 9.10 -43.54
N GLY A 296 -50.26 9.94 -42.62
CA GLY A 296 -51.58 9.77 -42.00
C GLY A 296 -51.66 8.68 -40.92
N PHE A 297 -50.51 8.22 -40.40
CA PHE A 297 -50.46 7.22 -39.34
C PHE A 297 -51.04 7.76 -38.02
N GLU A 298 -51.85 6.96 -37.35
CA GLU A 298 -52.40 7.21 -36.01
C GLU A 298 -52.14 6.02 -35.10
N GLY A 299 -51.72 6.27 -33.85
CA GLY A 299 -51.37 5.26 -32.87
C GLY A 299 -49.97 5.43 -32.30
N ASP A 300 -49.49 4.36 -31.68
CA ASP A 300 -48.20 4.33 -30.97
C ASP A 300 -47.04 3.92 -31.90
N ILE A 301 -45.92 4.61 -31.73
CA ILE A 301 -44.68 4.43 -32.47
C ILE A 301 -43.57 4.20 -31.45
N SER A 302 -43.05 2.98 -31.41
CA SER A 302 -41.88 2.66 -30.60
C SER A 302 -40.62 3.23 -31.25
N ILE A 303 -39.92 4.12 -30.57
CA ILE A 303 -38.65 4.68 -30.98
C ILE A 303 -37.55 4.19 -30.03
N THR A 304 -36.33 4.08 -30.52
CA THR A 304 -35.17 3.73 -29.69
C THR A 304 -34.09 4.79 -29.87
N ALA A 305 -33.78 5.53 -28.81
CA ALA A 305 -32.71 6.52 -28.77
C ALA A 305 -31.41 5.86 -28.33
N THR A 306 -30.41 5.84 -29.20
CA THR A 306 -29.07 5.28 -28.97
C THR A 306 -28.06 6.39 -28.67
N GLY A 307 -26.93 6.01 -28.07
CA GLY A 307 -25.98 7.01 -27.60
C GLY A 307 -24.60 6.46 -27.32
N LYS A 308 -23.84 7.17 -26.49
CA LYS A 308 -22.48 6.80 -26.08
C LYS A 308 -22.22 7.13 -24.62
N LEU A 309 -21.33 6.35 -24.03
CA LEU A 309 -20.88 6.49 -22.65
C LEU A 309 -19.39 6.86 -22.59
N SER A 310 -19.01 7.73 -21.67
CA SER A 310 -17.60 8.08 -21.40
C SER A 310 -17.35 8.26 -19.90
N VAL A 311 -16.20 7.79 -19.42
CA VAL A 311 -15.73 7.98 -18.02
C VAL A 311 -14.47 8.84 -17.92
N ASP A 312 -13.97 9.34 -19.06
CA ASP A 312 -12.72 10.10 -19.17
C ASP A 312 -12.95 11.52 -19.71
N ASP A 313 -14.02 12.16 -19.24
CA ASP A 313 -14.43 13.52 -19.61
C ASP A 313 -14.60 13.71 -21.14
N GLY A 314 -15.03 12.65 -21.84
CA GLY A 314 -15.26 12.66 -23.29
C GLY A 314 -14.02 12.45 -24.15
N ALA A 315 -12.88 12.04 -23.57
CA ALA A 315 -11.69 11.70 -24.35
C ALA A 315 -11.92 10.45 -25.20
N THR A 316 -12.61 9.45 -24.65
CA THR A 316 -13.06 8.26 -25.39
C THR A 316 -14.52 7.92 -25.08
N PHE A 317 -15.15 7.25 -26.04
CA PHE A 317 -16.57 6.90 -25.96
C PHE A 317 -16.77 5.41 -26.26
N THR A 318 -17.68 4.79 -25.52
CA THR A 318 -18.21 3.45 -25.79
C THR A 318 -19.59 3.60 -26.42
N ASP A 319 -19.77 3.09 -27.63
CA ASP A 319 -21.05 3.15 -28.34
C ASP A 319 -22.10 2.29 -27.61
N LEU A 320 -23.27 2.88 -27.38
CA LEU A 320 -24.42 2.25 -26.75
C LEU A 320 -25.51 2.02 -27.80
N THR A 321 -25.35 0.94 -28.57
CA THR A 321 -26.31 0.49 -29.59
C THR A 321 -27.33 -0.52 -29.06
N SER A 322 -27.06 -1.09 -27.88
CA SER A 322 -27.97 -1.99 -27.16
C SER A 322 -27.88 -1.74 -25.65
N PHE A 323 -29.02 -1.60 -24.99
CA PHE A 323 -29.13 -1.30 -23.56
C PHE A 323 -29.07 -2.60 -22.73
N THR A 324 -27.85 -3.09 -22.52
CA THR A 324 -27.60 -4.30 -21.71
C THR A 324 -27.36 -3.98 -20.24
N ASP A 325 -27.43 -4.99 -19.38
CA ASP A 325 -27.16 -4.84 -17.94
C ASP A 325 -25.65 -4.75 -17.60
N ASN A 326 -24.76 -4.81 -18.60
CA ASN A 326 -23.32 -4.87 -18.37
C ASN A 326 -22.47 -4.32 -19.52
N VAL A 327 -22.52 -3.01 -19.74
CA VAL A 327 -21.71 -2.29 -20.72
C VAL A 327 -20.35 -1.93 -20.12
N ALA A 328 -19.26 -2.31 -20.77
CA ALA A 328 -17.90 -1.99 -20.33
C ALA A 328 -17.44 -0.64 -20.90
N VAL A 329 -17.23 0.35 -20.02
CA VAL A 329 -16.74 1.69 -20.37
C VAL A 329 -15.33 1.86 -19.81
N ALA A 330 -14.34 1.95 -20.68
CA ALA A 330 -12.94 2.06 -20.28
C ALA A 330 -12.49 3.52 -20.13
N ASP A 331 -11.72 3.82 -19.08
CA ASP A 331 -10.96 5.06 -18.97
C ASP A 331 -9.65 4.90 -19.74
N SER A 332 -9.48 5.65 -20.81
CA SER A 332 -8.30 5.58 -21.68
C SER A 332 -7.00 6.00 -21.00
N ARG A 333 -7.07 6.79 -19.92
CA ARG A 333 -5.90 7.30 -19.19
C ARG A 333 -5.33 6.25 -18.24
N THR A 334 -6.20 5.44 -17.64
CA THR A 334 -5.81 4.48 -16.58
C THR A 334 -5.96 3.02 -17.00
N GLY A 335 -6.64 2.74 -18.12
CA GLY A 335 -6.98 1.38 -18.55
C GLY A 335 -8.03 0.68 -17.67
N ARG A 336 -8.60 1.38 -16.69
CA ARG A 336 -9.64 0.85 -15.79
C ARG A 336 -10.99 0.86 -16.48
N VAL A 337 -11.89 -0.03 -16.06
CA VAL A 337 -13.20 -0.25 -16.70
C VAL A 337 -14.31 -0.07 -15.67
N LEU A 338 -15.31 0.73 -16.01
CA LEU A 338 -16.61 0.79 -15.33
C LEU A 338 -17.58 -0.12 -16.08
N TYR A 339 -18.23 -1.02 -15.37
CA TYR A 339 -19.37 -1.77 -15.90
C TYR A 339 -20.66 -1.06 -15.51
N VAL A 340 -21.44 -0.69 -16.52
CA VAL A 340 -22.68 0.07 -16.39
C VAL A 340 -23.87 -0.81 -16.78
N ASN A 341 -24.87 -0.88 -15.92
CA ASN A 341 -26.19 -1.34 -16.31
C ASN A 341 -26.88 -0.21 -17.08
N ALA A 342 -27.04 -0.41 -18.39
CA ALA A 342 -27.69 0.52 -19.28
C ALA A 342 -29.19 0.27 -19.42
N THR A 343 -29.77 -0.82 -18.92
CA THR A 343 -31.20 -1.15 -19.16
C THR A 343 -32.16 -0.10 -18.61
N GLY A 344 -31.73 0.68 -17.62
CA GLY A 344 -32.52 1.75 -17.01
C GLY A 344 -32.23 3.15 -17.56
N LEU A 345 -31.28 3.30 -18.50
CA LEU A 345 -30.96 4.61 -19.07
C LEU A 345 -32.18 5.18 -19.81
N CYS A 346 -32.62 6.36 -19.40
CA CYS A 346 -33.79 7.04 -19.96
C CYS A 346 -33.48 8.44 -20.51
N ARG A 347 -32.32 9.01 -20.14
CA ARG A 347 -31.91 10.35 -20.61
C ARG A 347 -30.40 10.55 -20.70
N THR A 348 -30.00 11.53 -21.49
CA THR A 348 -28.63 12.07 -21.57
C THR A 348 -28.29 12.89 -20.33
N GLY A 349 -26.99 13.10 -20.09
CA GLY A 349 -26.50 13.96 -19.02
C GLY A 349 -25.18 13.48 -18.42
N THR A 350 -24.76 14.14 -17.34
CA THR A 350 -23.60 13.75 -16.56
C THR A 350 -24.05 13.06 -15.28
N GLU A 351 -23.68 11.80 -15.14
CA GLU A 351 -24.05 10.92 -14.04
C GLU A 351 -22.88 10.85 -13.04
N PRO A 352 -23.04 11.35 -11.80
CA PRO A 352 -22.01 11.19 -10.77
C PRO A 352 -21.89 9.72 -10.35
N VAL A 353 -20.67 9.18 -10.44
CA VAL A 353 -20.35 7.81 -10.05
C VAL A 353 -19.32 7.82 -8.93
N SER A 354 -19.61 7.09 -7.86
CA SER A 354 -18.68 6.86 -6.75
C SER A 354 -18.38 5.38 -6.61
N VAL A 355 -17.13 5.02 -6.37
CA VAL A 355 -16.72 3.67 -6.00
C VAL A 355 -16.20 3.69 -4.56
N PRO A 356 -17.08 3.55 -3.56
CA PRO A 356 -16.68 3.62 -2.16
C PRO A 356 -15.60 2.59 -1.82
N GLY A 357 -14.72 2.92 -0.86
CA GLY A 357 -13.67 2.01 -0.44
C GLY A 357 -12.48 1.87 -1.40
N THR A 358 -12.42 2.68 -2.48
CA THR A 358 -11.31 2.62 -3.45
C THR A 358 -10.54 3.93 -3.61
N ARG A 359 -10.88 4.94 -2.80
CA ARG A 359 -10.31 6.28 -2.87
C ARG A 359 -8.84 6.27 -2.50
N ASP A 360 -8.09 7.15 -3.15
CA ASP A 360 -6.67 7.33 -2.91
C ASP A 360 -6.35 8.74 -2.44
N LEU A 361 -5.26 8.88 -1.69
CA LEU A 361 -4.93 10.16 -1.07
C LEU A 361 -4.65 11.23 -2.12
N PHE A 362 -3.86 10.91 -3.13
CA PHE A 362 -3.42 11.88 -4.13
C PHE A 362 -4.58 12.35 -5.01
N GLY A 363 -5.38 11.43 -5.53
CA GLY A 363 -6.59 11.70 -6.31
C GLY A 363 -7.62 12.49 -5.51
N THR A 364 -7.78 12.19 -4.22
CA THR A 364 -8.67 12.97 -3.34
C THR A 364 -8.18 14.42 -3.19
N LEU A 365 -6.88 14.63 -2.94
CA LEU A 365 -6.30 15.97 -2.81
C LEU A 365 -6.35 16.76 -4.12
N VAL A 366 -6.10 16.11 -5.26
CA VAL A 366 -6.27 16.70 -6.60
C VAL A 366 -7.71 17.13 -6.81
N THR A 367 -8.67 16.26 -6.50
CA THR A 367 -10.11 16.54 -6.63
C THR A 367 -10.52 17.73 -5.76
N ILE A 368 -10.06 17.80 -4.50
CA ILE A 368 -10.33 18.93 -3.61
C ILE A 368 -9.77 20.23 -4.20
N ARG A 369 -8.50 20.23 -4.62
CA ARG A 369 -7.86 21.40 -5.23
C ARG A 369 -8.63 21.89 -6.45
N ASP A 370 -8.99 20.99 -7.36
CA ASP A 370 -9.62 21.35 -8.63
C ASP A 370 -11.09 21.77 -8.44
N ALA A 371 -11.78 21.16 -7.47
CA ALA A 371 -13.12 21.59 -7.04
C ALA A 371 -13.09 23.00 -6.44
N LEU A 372 -12.08 23.34 -5.63
CA LEU A 372 -11.93 24.70 -5.06
C LEU A 372 -11.62 25.76 -6.13
N ARG A 373 -10.85 25.41 -7.16
CA ARG A 373 -10.57 26.28 -8.31
C ARG A 373 -11.72 26.40 -9.29
N ASN A 374 -12.76 25.59 -9.11
CA ASN A 374 -13.93 25.51 -9.99
C ASN A 374 -13.55 25.32 -11.47
N VAL A 375 -12.61 24.43 -11.78
CA VAL A 375 -12.12 24.21 -13.16
C VAL A 375 -13.26 23.88 -14.14
N ARG A 376 -14.34 23.29 -13.63
CA ARG A 376 -15.55 22.91 -14.40
C ARG A 376 -16.63 23.99 -14.48
N ASN A 377 -16.39 25.19 -13.94
CA ASN A 377 -17.36 26.30 -13.90
C ASN A 377 -18.74 25.89 -13.35
N LEU A 378 -18.75 25.09 -12.29
CA LEU A 378 -19.98 24.61 -11.66
C LEU A 378 -20.72 25.76 -10.96
N PRO A 379 -22.06 25.71 -10.92
CA PRO A 379 -22.87 26.55 -10.04
C PRO A 379 -22.46 26.39 -8.57
N ALA A 380 -22.62 27.44 -7.77
CA ALA A 380 -22.16 27.47 -6.37
C ALA A 380 -22.71 26.32 -5.51
N GLU A 381 -23.97 25.93 -5.75
CA GLU A 381 -24.64 24.83 -5.04
C GLU A 381 -23.98 23.48 -5.35
N GLN A 382 -23.76 23.18 -6.64
CA GLN A 382 -23.09 21.97 -7.09
C GLN A 382 -21.62 21.93 -6.67
N GLN A 383 -20.93 23.07 -6.70
CA GLN A 383 -19.55 23.15 -6.22
C GLN A 383 -19.47 22.82 -4.72
N LEU A 384 -20.42 23.30 -3.91
CA LEU A 384 -20.47 23.03 -2.48
C LEU A 384 -20.76 21.55 -2.19
N GLU A 385 -21.62 20.92 -2.98
CA GLU A 385 -21.90 19.49 -2.92
C GLU A 385 -20.65 18.65 -3.18
N VAL A 386 -19.91 18.95 -4.27
CA VAL A 386 -18.64 18.28 -4.60
C VAL A 386 -17.60 18.43 -3.49
N LEU A 387 -17.47 19.63 -2.91
CA LEU A 387 -16.53 19.88 -1.80
C LEU A 387 -16.91 19.10 -0.55
N THR A 388 -18.21 19.01 -0.25
CA THR A 388 -18.73 18.24 0.89
C THR A 388 -18.49 16.74 0.71
N GLY A 389 -18.73 16.22 -0.50
CA GLY A 389 -18.38 14.83 -0.84
C GLY A 389 -16.88 14.56 -0.70
N SER A 390 -16.04 15.48 -1.21
CA SER A 390 -14.58 15.37 -1.14
C SER A 390 -14.05 15.40 0.31
N LEU A 391 -14.74 16.07 1.23
CA LEU A 391 -14.40 16.05 2.65
C LEU A 391 -14.58 14.66 3.25
N GLU A 392 -15.64 13.94 2.87
CA GLU A 392 -15.87 12.57 3.32
C GLU A 392 -14.84 11.61 2.72
N SER A 393 -14.52 11.80 1.44
CA SER A 393 -13.42 11.11 0.75
C SER A 393 -12.08 11.28 1.48
N LEU A 394 -11.76 12.48 1.94
CA LEU A 394 -10.53 12.77 2.69
C LEU A 394 -10.53 12.10 4.07
N LYS A 395 -11.67 12.06 4.77
CA LYS A 395 -11.78 11.37 6.07
C LYS A 395 -11.56 9.86 5.91
N GLU A 396 -12.10 9.27 4.85
CA GLU A 396 -11.91 7.85 4.56
C GLU A 396 -10.42 7.52 4.38
N VAL A 397 -9.73 8.26 3.51
CA VAL A 397 -8.32 8.00 3.23
C VAL A 397 -7.41 8.37 4.41
N SER A 398 -7.69 9.46 5.13
CA SER A 398 -6.92 9.81 6.33
C SER A 398 -7.06 8.75 7.43
N ALA A 399 -8.20 8.04 7.51
CA ALA A 399 -8.36 6.90 8.40
C ALA A 399 -7.48 5.70 8.00
N VAL A 400 -7.25 5.48 6.70
CA VAL A 400 -6.32 4.45 6.20
C VAL A 400 -4.88 4.77 6.60
N VAL A 401 -4.42 6.00 6.36
CA VAL A 401 -3.06 6.44 6.75
C VAL A 401 -2.85 6.29 8.25
N ARG A 402 -3.80 6.78 9.06
CA ARG A 402 -3.74 6.66 10.53
C ARG A 402 -3.74 5.20 11.00
N ARG A 403 -4.54 4.32 10.40
CA ARG A 403 -4.58 2.90 10.76
C ARG A 403 -3.22 2.25 10.49
N ASN A 404 -2.60 2.53 9.34
CA ASN A 404 -1.27 2.04 9.02
C ASN A 404 -0.20 2.59 9.97
N MET A 405 -0.25 3.89 10.30
CA MET A 405 0.63 4.50 11.30
C MET A 405 0.51 3.82 12.67
N THR A 406 -0.71 3.60 13.17
CA THR A 406 -0.94 2.89 14.44
C THR A 406 -0.44 1.45 14.39
N SER A 407 -0.69 0.73 13.29
CA SER A 407 -0.17 -0.64 13.12
C SER A 407 1.36 -0.66 13.15
N LEU A 408 2.01 0.30 12.51
CA LEU A 408 3.46 0.43 12.47
C LEU A 408 4.04 0.77 13.84
N GLY A 409 3.39 1.64 14.63
CA GLY A 409 3.77 1.90 16.02
C GLY A 409 3.72 0.65 16.89
N GLY A 410 2.68 -0.20 16.71
CA GLY A 410 2.61 -1.49 17.39
C GLY A 410 3.71 -2.47 16.96
N ARG A 411 4.10 -2.46 15.68
CA ARG A 411 5.23 -3.27 15.16
C ARG A 411 6.56 -2.80 15.72
N LEU A 412 6.80 -1.48 15.79
CA LEU A 412 8.01 -0.90 16.40
C LEU A 412 8.15 -1.34 17.85
N GLN A 413 7.09 -1.24 18.65
CA GLN A 413 7.10 -1.72 20.03
C GLN A 413 7.43 -3.22 20.14
N ALA A 414 6.92 -4.04 19.23
CA ALA A 414 7.24 -5.47 19.20
C ALA A 414 8.71 -5.72 18.81
N MET A 415 9.27 -4.93 17.89
CA MET A 415 10.68 -5.01 17.51
C MET A 415 11.62 -4.58 18.65
N ASP A 416 11.26 -3.55 19.41
CA ASP A 416 12.04 -3.12 20.59
C ASP A 416 12.08 -4.24 21.65
N ILE A 417 10.94 -4.86 21.93
CA ILE A 417 10.88 -6.02 22.85
C ILE A 417 11.73 -7.19 22.32
N LEU A 418 11.70 -7.45 21.01
CA LEU A 418 12.51 -8.52 20.41
C LEU A 418 14.00 -8.21 20.50
N LYS A 419 14.39 -6.94 20.29
CA LYS A 419 15.76 -6.47 20.45
C LYS A 419 16.25 -6.67 21.88
N ASP A 420 15.49 -6.23 22.89
CA ASP A 420 15.83 -6.41 24.31
C ASP A 420 16.00 -7.89 24.67
N ASN A 421 15.13 -8.75 24.15
CA ASN A 421 15.21 -10.20 24.36
C ASN A 421 16.48 -10.81 23.75
N LEU A 422 16.87 -10.40 22.54
CA LEU A 422 18.09 -10.87 21.89
C LEU A 422 19.34 -10.35 22.60
N GLU A 423 19.35 -9.09 23.05
CA GLU A 423 20.46 -8.56 23.85
C GLU A 423 20.60 -9.34 25.17
N SER A 424 19.48 -9.66 25.83
CA SER A 424 19.48 -10.46 27.05
C SER A 424 19.99 -11.89 26.84
N ILE A 425 19.50 -12.58 25.80
CA ILE A 425 19.96 -13.95 25.50
C ILE A 425 21.43 -13.94 25.08
N ASN A 426 21.91 -12.90 24.38
CA ASN A 426 23.31 -12.79 23.95
C ASN A 426 24.22 -12.56 25.16
N SER A 427 23.83 -11.70 26.10
CA SER A 427 24.54 -11.50 27.37
C SER A 427 24.66 -12.80 28.14
N ARG A 428 23.55 -13.54 28.31
CA ARG A 428 23.54 -14.82 29.03
C ARG A 428 24.42 -15.87 28.37
N ALA A 429 24.37 -15.99 27.03
CA ALA A 429 25.21 -16.94 26.30
C ALA A 429 26.70 -16.58 26.42
N THR A 430 27.02 -15.28 26.39
CA THR A 430 28.38 -14.76 26.58
C THR A 430 28.89 -15.01 28.00
N GLU A 431 28.08 -14.72 29.02
CA GLU A 431 28.39 -15.01 30.43
C GLU A 431 28.62 -16.50 30.66
N GLN A 432 27.76 -17.36 30.10
CA GLN A 432 27.90 -18.81 30.24
C GLN A 432 29.15 -19.34 29.52
N ALA A 433 29.50 -18.78 28.36
CA ALA A 433 30.74 -19.11 27.66
C ALA A 433 31.96 -18.69 28.50
N ALA A 434 31.95 -17.47 29.05
CA ALA A 434 33.00 -16.96 29.93
C ALA A 434 33.14 -17.82 31.20
N MET A 435 32.05 -18.24 31.85
CA MET A 435 32.12 -19.14 33.01
C MET A 435 32.79 -20.50 32.70
N LEU A 436 32.67 -20.98 31.47
CA LEU A 436 33.29 -22.23 31.04
C LEU A 436 34.73 -22.01 30.56
N GLU A 437 35.02 -20.87 29.96
CA GLU A 437 36.29 -20.56 29.34
C GLU A 437 37.29 -19.91 30.29
N ASP A 438 36.87 -19.02 31.17
CA ASP A 438 37.76 -18.19 31.98
C ASP A 438 38.37 -18.96 33.15
N VAL A 439 39.60 -18.58 33.49
CA VAL A 439 40.33 -19.18 34.61
C VAL A 439 40.17 -18.39 35.90
N ASP A 440 40.00 -19.09 37.02
CA ASP A 440 40.18 -18.51 38.34
C ASP A 440 41.68 -18.36 38.62
N ILE A 441 42.18 -17.13 38.47
CA ILE A 441 43.60 -16.79 38.61
C ILE A 441 44.14 -17.22 39.98
N VAL A 442 43.33 -17.15 41.04
CA VAL A 442 43.74 -17.53 42.41
C VAL A 442 43.95 -19.04 42.51
N GLN A 443 43.04 -19.83 41.92
CA GLN A 443 43.19 -21.27 41.86
C GLN A 443 44.40 -21.68 41.01
N ILE A 444 44.62 -21.04 39.86
CA ILE A 444 45.77 -21.32 39.00
C ILE A 444 47.08 -20.99 39.70
N ALA A 445 47.19 -19.83 40.36
CA ALA A 445 48.38 -19.45 41.10
C ALA A 445 48.70 -20.48 42.21
N THR A 446 47.68 -20.93 42.93
CA THR A 446 47.82 -21.94 43.99
C THR A 446 48.24 -23.30 43.41
N ALA A 447 47.62 -23.73 42.31
CA ALA A 447 47.95 -24.98 41.63
C ALA A 447 49.38 -24.95 41.04
N LEU A 448 49.80 -23.81 40.51
CA LEU A 448 51.12 -23.61 39.93
C LEU A 448 52.20 -23.70 41.00
N ALA A 449 52.03 -23.01 42.13
CA ALA A 449 52.94 -23.10 43.28
C ALA A 449 53.03 -24.54 43.83
N ARG A 450 51.89 -25.24 43.96
CA ARG A 450 51.85 -26.64 44.42
C ARG A 450 52.58 -27.57 43.44
N THR A 451 52.34 -27.42 42.14
CA THR A 451 52.94 -28.28 41.12
C THR A 451 54.44 -28.03 40.98
N GLN A 452 54.89 -26.77 41.11
CA GLN A 452 56.31 -26.42 41.17
C GLN A 452 57.00 -27.09 42.36
N THR A 453 56.35 -27.07 43.54
CA THR A 453 56.85 -27.74 44.75
C THR A 453 56.97 -29.25 44.55
N LEU A 454 55.93 -29.90 44.00
CA LEU A 454 55.94 -31.34 43.71
C LEU A 454 57.01 -31.71 42.66
N TYR A 455 57.20 -30.89 41.62
CA TYR A 455 58.23 -31.09 40.62
C TYR A 455 59.64 -31.07 41.25
N GLN A 456 59.92 -30.10 42.13
CA GLN A 456 61.20 -30.04 42.86
C GLN A 456 61.39 -31.22 43.81
N MET A 457 60.33 -31.66 44.51
CA MET A 457 60.37 -32.86 45.35
C MET A 457 60.69 -34.12 44.54
N THR A 458 60.05 -34.32 43.40
CA THR A 458 60.30 -35.47 42.50
C THR A 458 61.72 -35.43 41.94
N LEU A 459 62.25 -34.25 41.59
CA LEU A 459 63.65 -34.09 41.20
C LEU A 459 64.63 -34.47 42.32
N ALA A 460 64.35 -34.05 43.56
CA ALA A 460 65.18 -34.38 44.72
C ALA A 460 65.15 -35.89 45.05
N VAL A 461 63.99 -36.54 44.90
CA VAL A 461 63.86 -38.00 45.03
C VAL A 461 64.59 -38.72 43.91
N SER A 462 64.48 -38.22 42.67
CA SER A 462 65.21 -38.74 41.51
C SER A 462 66.72 -38.68 41.71
N SER A 463 67.24 -37.54 42.19
CA SER A 463 68.68 -37.38 42.41
C SER A 463 69.19 -38.32 43.51
N LYS A 464 68.40 -38.50 44.59
CA LYS A 464 68.73 -39.41 45.69
C LYS A 464 68.68 -40.89 45.31
N LEU A 465 67.79 -41.28 44.39
CA LEU A 465 67.72 -42.63 43.84
C LEU A 465 68.87 -42.94 42.88
N LEU A 466 69.25 -41.96 42.04
CA LEU A 466 70.41 -42.08 41.15
C LEU A 466 71.72 -42.24 41.93
N THR A 467 71.90 -41.50 43.02
CA THR A 467 73.10 -41.61 43.87
C THR A 467 73.17 -42.92 44.67
N LEU A 468 72.06 -43.43 45.19
CA LEU A 468 72.02 -44.74 45.87
C LEU A 468 72.30 -45.91 44.92
N SER A 469 71.75 -45.89 43.70
CA SER A 469 71.96 -47.00 42.74
C SER A 469 73.40 -47.11 42.23
N LEU A 470 74.15 -45.99 42.23
CA LEU A 470 75.55 -45.95 41.83
C LEU A 470 76.49 -46.41 42.96
N LEU A 471 76.09 -46.20 44.23
CA LEU A 471 76.84 -46.66 45.40
C LEU A 471 76.63 -48.15 45.71
N ASP A 472 75.50 -48.75 45.32
CA ASP A 472 75.26 -50.20 45.46
C ASP A 472 75.82 -51.03 44.28
N PHE A 473 76.37 -50.38 43.24
CA PHE A 473 76.93 -51.03 42.05
C PHE A 473 78.48 -51.07 42.01
N ILE A 474 79.13 -50.42 42.99
CA ILE A 474 80.58 -50.48 43.24
C ILE A 474 80.77 -51.28 44.53
#